data_AF-A0A2B7XWQ1-F1
#
_entry.id   AF-A0A2B7XWQ1-F1
#
_cell.length_a   1.000
_cell.length_b   1.000
_cell.length_c   1.000
_cell.angle_alpha   90.00
_cell.angle_beta   90.00
_cell.angle_gamma   90.00
#
_symmetry.space_group_name_H-M   'P 1'
#
loop_
_entity.id
_entity.type
_entity.pdbx_description
1 polymer ?
#
loop_
_entity_poly.entity_id
_entity_poly.type
_entity_poly.pdbx_seq_one_letter_code
_entity_poly.pdbx_strand_id
1 'polypeptide(L)'
;MATDLHLANILLRLPLGMQDMTLEQLHARTGILAKEPVVREDGAPLDPGVPSELIVPVRLGLSSDEISLADSAIMTADFGEAFDPQVTQQFGAHTLLLLAPPESRFAEPGESDEPLSFPGDIWTLACTIWDVFGSGPPFEAFPVTLDEVIVEHVEMLGKLPDRW
;
A
#
# COMPACT_ATOMS: atom_id res chain seq x y z
N MET A 1 5.46 3.06 7.94
CA MET A 1 4.70 3.00 6.67
C MET A 1 3.57 2.04 6.93
N ALA A 2 2.34 2.45 6.67
CA ALA A 2 1.18 1.58 6.79
C ALA A 2 1.14 0.67 5.57
N THR A 3 1.00 -0.64 5.78
CA THR A 3 0.99 -1.66 4.73
C THR A 3 -0.41 -2.26 4.72
N ASP A 4 -1.19 -1.87 3.73
CA ASP A 4 -2.52 -2.40 3.49
C ASP A 4 -2.89 -2.13 2.03
N LEU A 5 -4.09 -2.54 1.63
CA LEU A 5 -4.67 -2.29 0.32
C LEU A 5 -4.95 -0.79 0.12
N HIS A 6 -4.02 -0.06 -0.48
CA HIS A 6 -4.18 1.33 -0.90
C HIS A 6 -3.56 1.56 -2.28
N LEU A 7 -3.84 2.70 -2.92
CA LEU A 7 -3.43 2.97 -4.30
C LEU A 7 -1.92 2.82 -4.54
N ALA A 8 -1.07 3.22 -3.59
CA ALA A 8 0.38 3.06 -3.73
C ALA A 8 0.87 1.59 -3.70
N ASN A 9 0.03 0.64 -3.27
CA ASN A 9 0.31 -0.81 -3.27
C ASN A 9 -0.42 -1.57 -4.38
N ILE A 10 -1.18 -0.87 -5.23
CA ILE A 10 -1.80 -1.43 -6.43
C ILE A 10 -0.94 -1.06 -7.64
N LEU A 11 -0.28 -2.07 -8.21
CA LEU A 11 0.68 -1.89 -9.29
C LEU A 11 0.10 -2.40 -10.60
N LEU A 12 0.47 -1.75 -11.71
CA LEU A 12 0.27 -2.33 -13.04
C LEU A 12 1.16 -3.55 -13.20
N ARG A 13 0.62 -4.61 -13.78
CA ARG A 13 1.37 -5.81 -14.12
C ARG A 13 2.35 -5.45 -15.23
N LEU A 14 3.59 -5.92 -15.08
CA LEU A 14 4.56 -5.81 -16.17
C LEU A 14 3.97 -6.45 -17.44
N PRO A 15 4.14 -5.82 -18.62
CA PRO A 15 3.64 -6.36 -19.88
C PRO A 15 4.10 -7.81 -20.05
N LEU A 16 3.21 -8.69 -20.55
CA LEU A 16 3.46 -10.13 -20.67
C LEU A 16 4.82 -10.46 -21.31
N GLY A 17 5.22 -9.69 -22.32
CA GLY A 17 6.50 -9.87 -23.01
C GLY A 17 7.74 -9.60 -22.16
N MET A 18 7.66 -8.92 -21.01
CA MET A 18 8.79 -8.70 -20.10
C MET A 18 9.05 -9.87 -19.15
N GLN A 19 8.03 -10.64 -18.80
CA GLN A 19 8.19 -11.75 -17.85
C GLN A 19 9.08 -12.86 -18.43
N ASP A 20 9.09 -12.98 -19.76
CA ASP A 20 9.89 -13.97 -20.50
C ASP A 20 11.20 -13.40 -21.07
N MET A 21 11.57 -12.16 -20.77
CA MET A 21 12.80 -11.54 -21.28
C MET A 21 14.04 -12.15 -20.64
N THR A 22 15.07 -12.40 -21.45
CA THR A 22 16.42 -12.66 -20.92
C THR A 22 17.02 -11.37 -20.35
N LEU A 23 18.06 -11.51 -19.53
CA LEU A 23 18.79 -10.36 -18.98
C LEU A 23 19.34 -9.44 -20.08
N GLU A 24 19.81 -10.01 -21.18
CA GLU A 24 20.33 -9.26 -22.33
C GLU A 24 19.23 -8.47 -23.03
N GLN A 25 18.03 -9.06 -23.18
CA GLN A 25 16.88 -8.38 -23.76
C GLN A 25 16.38 -7.25 -22.86
N LEU A 26 16.40 -7.47 -21.54
CA LEU A 26 16.09 -6.43 -20.56
C LEU A 26 17.07 -5.27 -20.68
N HIS A 27 18.39 -5.54 -20.66
CA HIS A 27 19.42 -4.51 -20.84
C HIS A 27 19.33 -3.78 -22.19
N ALA A 28 18.99 -4.49 -23.27
CA ALA A 28 18.79 -3.86 -24.57
C ALA A 28 17.64 -2.84 -24.56
N ARG A 29 16.61 -3.09 -23.74
CA ARG A 29 15.45 -2.20 -23.59
C ARG A 29 15.67 -1.09 -22.56
N THR A 30 16.30 -1.41 -21.43
CA THR A 30 16.47 -0.49 -20.29
C THR A 30 17.77 0.29 -20.31
N GLY A 31 18.71 -0.12 -21.16
CA GLY A 31 20.11 0.23 -21.03
C GLY A 31 20.79 -0.56 -19.91
N ILE A 32 22.10 -0.33 -19.78
CA ILE A 32 22.89 -0.83 -18.65
C ILE A 32 22.49 -0.04 -17.41
N LEU A 33 22.27 -0.75 -16.30
CA LEU A 33 21.93 -0.13 -15.01
C LEU A 33 23.00 0.88 -14.62
N ALA A 34 22.58 2.12 -14.41
CA ALA A 34 23.49 3.16 -13.94
C ALA A 34 23.92 2.88 -12.50
N LYS A 35 25.20 3.14 -12.23
CA LYS A 35 25.78 3.05 -10.91
C LYS A 35 26.15 4.43 -10.41
N GLU A 36 25.85 4.70 -9.15
CA GLU A 36 26.25 5.94 -8.49
C GLU A 36 27.10 5.64 -7.26
N PRO A 37 28.18 6.41 -7.03
CA PRO A 37 29.01 6.21 -5.85
C PRO A 37 28.25 6.62 -4.59
N VAL A 38 28.35 5.80 -3.54
CA VAL A 38 27.88 6.20 -2.21
C VAL A 38 28.96 7.07 -1.59
N VAL A 39 28.58 8.29 -1.25
CA VAL A 39 29.46 9.24 -0.55
C VAL A 39 28.77 9.69 0.72
N ARG A 40 29.55 9.76 1.81
CA ARG A 40 29.05 10.40 3.03
C ARG A 40 28.98 11.90 2.81
N GLU A 41 27.94 12.53 3.37
CA GLU A 41 27.73 13.97 3.30
C GLU A 41 28.90 14.76 3.91
N ASP A 42 29.56 14.21 4.93
CA ASP A 42 30.74 14.79 5.58
C ASP A 42 32.07 14.49 4.85
N GLY A 43 32.05 13.71 3.77
CA GLY A 43 33.23 13.33 2.99
C GLY A 43 34.15 12.30 3.67
N ALA A 44 33.80 11.76 4.84
CA ALA A 44 34.58 10.74 5.52
C ALA A 44 34.44 9.36 4.85
N PRO A 45 35.29 8.37 5.20
CA PRO A 45 35.16 7.01 4.68
C PRO A 45 33.84 6.35 5.07
N LEU A 46 33.31 5.51 4.18
CA LEU A 46 32.10 4.72 4.43
C LEU A 46 32.32 3.76 5.62
N ASP A 47 31.27 3.59 6.42
CA ASP A 47 31.31 2.66 7.55
C ASP A 47 31.36 1.20 7.06
N PRO A 48 31.90 0.27 7.87
CA PRO A 48 31.93 -1.15 7.53
C PRO A 48 30.51 -1.68 7.23
N GLY A 49 30.34 -2.27 6.05
CA GLY A 49 29.06 -2.86 5.61
C GLY A 49 28.22 -1.95 4.70
N VAL A 50 28.60 -0.68 4.52
CA VAL A 50 27.94 0.20 3.54
C VAL A 50 28.47 -0.08 2.13
N PRO A 51 27.60 -0.37 1.13
CA PRO A 51 28.03 -0.53 -0.25
C PRO A 51 28.68 0.75 -0.79
N SER A 52 29.74 0.60 -1.59
CA SER A 52 30.42 1.75 -2.23
C SER A 52 29.68 2.30 -3.45
N GLU A 53 28.73 1.54 -3.98
CA GLU A 53 27.95 1.87 -5.17
C GLU A 53 26.47 1.55 -4.93
N LEU A 54 25.60 2.41 -5.45
CA LEU A 54 24.17 2.18 -5.59
C LEU A 54 23.84 1.86 -7.04
N ILE A 55 22.85 1.01 -7.25
CA ILE A 55 22.26 0.79 -8.55
C ILE A 55 21.05 1.71 -8.68
N VAL A 56 21.05 2.58 -9.69
CA VAL A 56 19.92 3.46 -9.96
C VAL A 56 18.77 2.59 -10.49
N PRO A 57 17.57 2.63 -9.88
CA PRO A 57 16.44 1.85 -10.34
C PRO A 57 16.00 2.31 -11.72
N VAL A 58 15.73 1.36 -12.61
CA VAL A 58 15.18 1.65 -13.92
C VAL A 58 13.68 1.90 -13.80
N ARG A 59 13.21 2.96 -14.46
CA ARG A 59 11.78 3.19 -14.65
C ARG A 59 11.26 2.26 -15.76
N LEU A 60 10.56 1.20 -15.36
CA LEU A 60 9.94 0.24 -16.27
C LEU A 60 8.48 0.57 -16.62
N GLY A 61 7.93 1.62 -16.03
CA GLY A 61 6.55 2.06 -16.26
C GLY A 61 6.35 2.76 -17.61
N LEU A 62 5.11 2.75 -18.08
CA LEU A 62 4.63 3.52 -19.22
C LEU A 62 4.20 4.92 -18.77
N SER A 63 4.18 5.89 -19.70
CA SER A 63 3.52 7.18 -19.44
C SER A 63 2.02 6.96 -19.30
N SER A 64 1.32 7.79 -18.53
CA SER A 64 -0.10 7.58 -18.25
C SER A 64 -0.98 7.62 -19.51
N ASP A 65 -0.59 8.39 -20.52
CA ASP A 65 -1.22 8.50 -21.84
C ASP A 65 -0.90 7.32 -22.79
N GLU A 66 0.07 6.49 -22.44
CA GLU A 66 0.47 5.29 -23.21
C GLU A 66 -0.18 4.01 -22.66
N ILE A 67 -0.79 4.06 -21.47
CA ILE A 67 -1.45 2.90 -20.85
C ILE A 67 -2.72 2.58 -21.64
N SER A 68 -2.78 1.35 -22.17
CA SER A 68 -3.95 0.82 -22.85
C SER A 68 -4.73 -0.16 -21.97
N LEU A 69 -5.92 -0.58 -22.42
CA LEU A 69 -6.69 -1.64 -21.75
C LEU A 69 -5.92 -2.97 -21.70
N ALA A 70 -4.99 -3.22 -22.62
CA ALA A 70 -4.15 -4.42 -22.59
C ALA A 70 -3.13 -4.39 -21.44
N ASP A 71 -2.79 -3.21 -20.93
CA ASP A 71 -1.83 -2.99 -19.85
C ASP A 71 -2.52 -2.82 -18.49
N SER A 72 -3.86 -2.81 -18.44
CA SER A 72 -4.64 -2.51 -17.23
C SER A 72 -4.71 -3.66 -16.22
N ALA A 73 -4.02 -4.77 -16.47
CA ALA A 73 -3.93 -5.86 -15.51
C ALA A 73 -3.17 -5.34 -14.29
N ILE A 74 -3.76 -5.45 -13.09
CA ILE A 74 -3.14 -5.02 -11.84
C ILE A 74 -2.61 -6.21 -11.04
N MET A 75 -1.77 -5.90 -10.06
CA MET A 75 -1.37 -6.78 -8.96
C MET A 75 -1.32 -5.99 -7.65
N THR A 76 -1.55 -6.68 -6.54
CA THR A 76 -1.30 -6.13 -5.21
C THR A 76 0.14 -6.45 -4.80
N ALA A 77 0.76 -5.52 -4.09
CA ALA A 77 2.10 -5.66 -3.53
C ALA A 77 2.10 -5.37 -2.03
N ASP A 78 3.28 -5.49 -1.43
CA ASP A 78 3.54 -5.13 -0.03
C ASP A 78 2.71 -5.90 1.01
N PHE A 79 2.99 -7.19 1.12
CA PHE A 79 2.39 -8.09 2.11
C PHE A 79 3.14 -8.08 3.45
N GLY A 80 3.84 -6.99 3.79
CA GLY A 80 4.69 -6.90 4.98
C GLY A 80 3.96 -7.11 6.32
N GLU A 81 2.69 -6.70 6.39
CA GLU A 81 1.82 -6.88 7.56
C GLU A 81 0.63 -7.82 7.27
N ALA A 82 0.71 -8.62 6.20
CA ALA A 82 -0.31 -9.64 5.93
C ALA A 82 -0.24 -10.74 7.00
N PHE A 83 -1.40 -11.20 7.47
CA PHE A 83 -1.50 -12.25 8.47
C PHE A 83 -2.63 -13.24 8.12
N ASP A 84 -2.54 -14.46 8.66
CA ASP A 84 -3.62 -15.43 8.59
C ASP A 84 -4.51 -15.28 9.83
N PRO A 85 -5.77 -14.82 9.71
CA PRO A 85 -6.66 -14.62 10.85
C PRO A 85 -7.01 -15.94 11.58
N GLN A 86 -6.76 -17.11 10.99
CA GLN A 86 -6.91 -18.41 11.66
C GLN A 86 -5.76 -18.73 12.61
N VAL A 87 -4.60 -18.10 12.42
CA VAL A 87 -3.36 -18.37 13.15
C VAL A 87 -2.98 -17.22 14.06
N THR A 88 -3.21 -15.99 13.63
CA THR A 88 -2.82 -14.76 14.34
C THR A 88 -4.05 -13.92 14.65
N GLN A 89 -4.27 -13.70 15.94
CA GLN A 89 -5.29 -12.74 16.38
C GLN A 89 -4.70 -11.33 16.31
N GLN A 90 -5.29 -10.50 15.46
CA GLN A 90 -4.89 -9.11 15.29
C GLN A 90 -6.02 -8.21 15.80
N PHE A 91 -5.68 -7.21 16.61
CA PHE A 91 -6.64 -6.25 17.19
C PHE A 91 -6.36 -4.82 16.76
N GLY A 92 -5.21 -4.56 16.10
CA GLY A 92 -4.89 -3.27 15.51
C GLY A 92 -4.82 -3.37 13.98
N ALA A 93 -5.39 -2.38 13.28
CA ALA A 93 -5.17 -2.24 11.86
C ALA A 93 -3.88 -1.45 11.61
N HIS A 94 -2.96 -2.01 10.83
CA HIS A 94 -1.70 -1.34 10.45
C HIS A 94 -1.83 -0.58 9.12
N THR A 95 -3.05 -0.15 8.81
CA THR A 95 -3.43 0.61 7.62
C THR A 95 -3.42 2.11 7.87
N LEU A 96 -3.57 2.90 6.80
CA LEU A 96 -3.76 4.34 6.94
C LEU A 96 -5.07 4.60 7.66
N LEU A 97 -5.10 5.51 8.64
CA LEU A 97 -6.29 5.76 9.47
C LEU A 97 -7.55 6.07 8.65
N LEU A 98 -7.43 6.79 7.53
CA LEU A 98 -8.55 7.12 6.63
C LEU A 98 -9.11 5.91 5.86
N LEU A 99 -8.36 4.81 5.80
CA LEU A 99 -8.76 3.57 5.15
C LEU A 99 -9.08 2.47 6.17
N ALA A 100 -8.87 2.74 7.47
CA ALA A 100 -9.07 1.77 8.51
C ALA A 100 -10.56 1.47 8.69
N PRO A 101 -10.94 0.19 8.84
CA PRO A 101 -12.33 -0.17 9.06
C PRO A 101 -12.78 0.27 10.46
N PRO A 102 -14.07 0.64 10.66
CA PRO A 102 -14.56 1.13 11.93
C PRO A 102 -14.32 0.15 13.09
N GLU A 103 -14.40 -1.17 12.86
CA GLU A 103 -14.11 -2.18 13.89
C GLU A 103 -12.70 -2.08 14.46
N SER A 104 -11.70 -1.57 13.72
CA SER A 104 -10.33 -1.47 14.25
C SER A 104 -10.21 -0.46 15.38
N ARG A 105 -11.20 0.41 15.57
CA ARG A 105 -11.32 1.31 16.72
C ARG A 105 -11.71 0.56 18.00
N PHE A 106 -12.53 -0.46 17.85
CA PHE A 106 -13.24 -1.12 18.94
C PHE A 106 -12.71 -2.52 19.22
N ALA A 107 -11.86 -3.07 18.35
CA ALA A 107 -11.22 -4.37 18.56
C ALA A 107 -10.24 -4.30 19.74
N GLU A 108 -10.68 -4.74 20.93
CA GLU A 108 -9.83 -4.84 22.11
C GLU A 108 -9.68 -6.30 22.59
N PRO A 109 -8.46 -6.75 22.95
CA PRO A 109 -8.26 -8.09 23.49
C PRO A 109 -8.97 -8.29 24.84
N GLY A 110 -9.84 -9.28 24.93
CA GLY A 110 -10.47 -9.71 26.19
C GLY A 110 -11.85 -9.12 26.48
N GLU A 111 -12.30 -8.18 25.66
CA GLU A 111 -13.72 -7.86 25.53
C GLU A 111 -14.37 -8.87 24.55
N SER A 112 -15.69 -8.87 24.38
CA SER A 112 -16.40 -9.81 23.50
C SER A 112 -16.10 -9.60 22.00
N ASP A 113 -15.04 -8.86 21.68
CA ASP A 113 -14.73 -8.40 20.34
C ASP A 113 -13.96 -9.46 19.54
N GLU A 114 -14.40 -9.60 18.30
CA GLU A 114 -13.75 -10.49 17.35
C GLU A 114 -12.46 -9.81 16.84
N PRO A 115 -11.35 -10.55 16.72
CA PRO A 115 -10.15 -10.02 16.10
C PRO A 115 -10.41 -9.63 14.64
N LEU A 116 -9.61 -8.70 14.13
CA LEU A 116 -9.65 -8.28 12.74
C LEU A 116 -9.46 -9.49 11.81
N SER A 117 -10.21 -9.48 10.72
CA SER A 117 -10.28 -10.56 9.74
C SER A 117 -10.61 -9.98 8.37
N PHE A 118 -10.91 -10.85 7.40
CA PHE A 118 -11.17 -10.51 6.00
C PHE A 118 -12.16 -9.34 5.75
N PRO A 119 -13.21 -9.08 6.57
CA PRO A 119 -14.07 -7.92 6.37
C PRO A 119 -13.33 -6.56 6.38
N GLY A 120 -12.25 -6.45 7.16
CA GLY A 120 -11.42 -5.24 7.19
C GLY A 120 -10.80 -4.95 5.82
N ASP A 121 -10.24 -5.97 5.15
CA ASP A 121 -9.67 -5.82 3.81
C ASP A 121 -10.72 -5.40 2.77
N ILE A 122 -11.97 -5.86 2.92
CA ILE A 122 -13.08 -5.48 2.05
C ILE A 122 -13.46 -4.01 2.23
N TRP A 123 -13.41 -3.51 3.47
CA TRP A 123 -13.59 -2.09 3.74
C TRP A 123 -12.50 -1.24 3.09
N THR A 124 -11.22 -1.60 3.31
CA THR A 124 -10.08 -0.89 2.72
C THR A 124 -10.15 -0.93 1.18
N LEU A 125 -10.56 -2.06 0.58
CA LEU A 125 -10.81 -2.18 -0.86
C LEU A 125 -11.90 -1.21 -1.34
N ALA A 126 -13.02 -1.13 -0.63
CA ALA A 126 -14.12 -0.24 -1.00
C ALA A 126 -13.69 1.23 -0.97
N CYS A 127 -12.93 1.63 0.07
CA CYS A 127 -12.37 2.98 0.16
C CYS A 127 -11.41 3.27 -1.00
N THR A 128 -10.55 2.30 -1.35
CA THR A 128 -9.62 2.43 -2.46
C THR A 128 -10.32 2.53 -3.82
N ILE A 129 -11.37 1.73 -4.06
CA ILE A 129 -12.20 1.83 -5.27
C ILE A 129 -12.85 3.21 -5.35
N TRP A 130 -13.36 3.71 -4.23
CA TRP A 130 -13.96 5.03 -4.18
C TRP A 130 -12.94 6.13 -4.51
N ASP A 131 -11.71 6.04 -4.02
CA ASP A 131 -10.64 7.00 -4.38
C ASP A 131 -10.37 7.03 -5.90
N VAL A 132 -10.35 5.87 -6.56
CA VAL A 132 -10.18 5.78 -8.02
C VAL A 132 -11.32 6.43 -8.80
N PHE A 133 -12.57 6.20 -8.40
CA PHE A 133 -13.75 6.58 -9.20
C PHE A 133 -14.46 7.85 -8.70
N GLY A 134 -14.24 8.25 -7.45
CA GLY A 134 -15.05 9.18 -6.66
C GLY A 134 -14.56 10.63 -6.65
N SER A 135 -13.56 10.98 -7.46
CA SER A 135 -12.87 12.29 -7.40
C SER A 135 -12.13 12.58 -6.08
N GLY A 136 -11.87 11.54 -5.28
CA GLY A 136 -11.18 11.61 -3.98
C GLY A 136 -11.60 10.44 -3.08
N PRO A 137 -10.90 10.23 -1.95
CA PRO A 137 -11.25 9.20 -0.98
C PRO A 137 -12.61 9.48 -0.33
N PRO A 138 -13.29 8.46 0.21
CA PRO A 138 -14.60 8.64 0.85
C PRO A 138 -14.51 9.41 2.17
N PHE A 139 -13.33 9.42 2.80
CA PHE A 139 -13.05 10.04 4.09
C PHE A 139 -11.80 10.92 3.96
N GLU A 140 -11.86 12.14 4.48
CA GLU A 140 -10.86 13.21 4.33
C GLU A 140 -10.56 13.93 5.66
N ALA A 141 -10.78 13.26 6.80
CA ALA A 141 -10.65 13.81 8.14
C ALA A 141 -9.38 14.65 8.36
N PHE A 142 -9.54 15.88 8.85
CA PHE A 142 -8.45 16.79 9.17
C PHE A 142 -8.69 17.55 10.49
N PRO A 143 -7.86 17.34 11.54
CA PRO A 143 -6.68 16.48 11.58
C PRO A 143 -7.02 14.98 11.48
N VAL A 144 -6.11 14.19 10.90
CA VAL A 144 -6.29 12.73 10.80
C VAL A 144 -6.13 12.11 12.19
N THR A 145 -7.23 12.05 12.93
CA THR A 145 -7.32 11.37 14.22
C THR A 145 -8.41 10.31 14.14
N LEU A 146 -8.31 9.33 15.02
CA LEU A 146 -9.24 8.22 15.04
C LEU A 146 -10.69 8.65 15.34
N ASP A 147 -10.88 9.63 16.21
CA ASP A 147 -12.21 10.16 16.53
C ASP A 147 -12.82 10.91 15.33
N GLU A 148 -12.03 11.71 14.61
CA GLU A 148 -12.50 12.42 13.40
C GLU A 148 -12.86 11.46 12.28
N VAL A 149 -12.09 10.38 12.07
CA VAL A 149 -12.43 9.34 11.08
C VAL A 149 -13.76 8.65 11.44
N ILE A 150 -13.99 8.34 12.72
CA ILE A 150 -15.26 7.76 13.17
C ILE A 150 -16.43 8.73 12.98
N VAL A 151 -16.23 10.02 13.18
CA VAL A 151 -17.24 11.04 12.88
C VAL A 151 -17.63 10.98 11.41
N GLU A 152 -16.66 10.97 10.49
CA GLU A 152 -16.95 10.88 9.05
C GLU A 152 -17.64 9.55 8.66
N HIS A 153 -17.24 8.42 9.27
CA HIS A 153 -17.95 7.15 9.10
C HIS A 153 -19.43 7.28 9.48
N VAL A 154 -19.73 7.94 10.60
CA VAL A 154 -21.11 8.14 11.07
C VAL A 154 -21.88 9.12 10.18
N GLU A 155 -21.25 10.19 9.74
CA GLU A 155 -21.87 11.17 8.86
C GLU A 155 -22.21 10.57 7.48
N MET A 156 -21.34 9.71 6.96
CA MET A 156 -21.52 9.07 5.65
C MET A 156 -22.45 7.86 5.70
N LEU A 157 -22.30 6.97 6.68
CA LEU A 157 -22.95 5.65 6.72
C LEU A 157 -24.04 5.52 7.79
N GLY A 158 -24.17 6.51 8.66
CA GLY A 158 -25.12 6.53 9.76
C GLY A 158 -24.57 5.95 11.06
N LYS A 159 -25.46 5.78 12.03
CA LYS A 159 -25.09 5.38 13.40
C LYS A 159 -24.36 4.04 13.42
N LEU A 160 -23.25 3.98 14.15
CA LEU A 160 -22.55 2.74 14.48
C LEU A 160 -23.45 1.78 15.29
N PRO A 161 -23.15 0.46 15.28
CA PRO A 161 -23.82 -0.52 16.14
C PRO A 161 -23.80 -0.09 17.61
N ASP A 162 -24.88 -0.33 18.36
CA ASP A 162 -25.00 0.08 19.78
C ASP A 162 -23.91 -0.49 20.71
N ARG A 163 -23.21 -1.54 20.27
CA ARG A 163 -22.09 -2.16 21.00
C ARG A 163 -20.78 -1.37 20.87
N TRP A 164 -20.69 -0.44 19.91
CA TRP A 164 -19.51 0.36 19.59
C TRP A 164 -19.74 1.82 20.03
#